data_AF-A0A259ETR8-F1
#
_entry.id   AF-A0A259ETR8-F1
#
_cell.length_a   1.000
_cell.length_b   1.000
_cell.length_c   1.000
_cell.angle_alpha   90.00
_cell.angle_beta   90.00
_cell.angle_gamma   90.00
#
_symmetry.space_group_name_H-M   'P 1'
#
loop_
_entity.id
_entity.type
_entity.pdbx_description
1 polymer ?
#
loop_
_entity_poly.entity_id
_entity_poly.type
_entity_poly.pdbx_seq_one_letter_code
_entity_poly.pdbx_strand_id
1 'polypeptide(L)' 'MLNETAGPAPRRCDVLVIGGGPAGSTAAALLAEKGHRVALLEKAH' A
#
# COMPACT_ATOMS: atom_id res chain seq x y z
N MET A 1 -16.71 -16.63 27.19
CA MET A 1 -16.41 -17.04 25.80
C MET A 1 -16.86 -15.91 24.88
N LEU A 2 -15.96 -15.01 24.50
CA LEU A 2 -16.18 -14.10 23.37
C LEU A 2 -15.02 -14.32 22.41
N ASN A 3 -15.38 -14.67 21.19
CA ASN A 3 -14.49 -15.01 20.09
C ASN A 3 -13.96 -13.71 19.49
N GLU A 4 -12.70 -13.37 19.78
CA GLU A 4 -11.97 -12.35 19.04
C GLU A 4 -11.71 -12.90 17.63
N THR A 5 -12.60 -12.63 16.67
CA THR A 5 -12.24 -12.76 15.26
C THR A 5 -11.16 -11.73 14.98
N ALA A 6 -9.90 -12.15 15.08
CA ALA A 6 -8.75 -11.33 14.76
C ALA A 6 -8.92 -10.84 13.32
N GLY A 7 -9.22 -9.55 13.16
CA GLY A 7 -9.26 -8.90 11.86
C GLY A 7 -7.93 -9.09 11.13
N PRO A 8 -7.90 -8.96 9.79
CA PRO A 8 -6.65 -9.13 9.04
C PRO A 8 -5.57 -8.25 9.63
N ALA A 9 -4.40 -8.84 9.91
CA ALA A 9 -3.28 -8.10 10.47
C ALA A 9 -2.96 -6.89 9.58
N PRO A 10 -2.63 -5.72 10.16
CA PRO A 10 -2.35 -4.52 9.37
C PRO A 10 -1.23 -4.82 8.37
N ARG A 11 -1.55 -4.66 7.07
CA ARG A 11 -0.57 -4.84 6.00
C ARG A 11 0.55 -3.82 6.17
N ARG A 12 1.77 -4.28 6.43
CA ARG A 12 2.94 -3.43 6.59
C ARG A 12 3.52 -3.07 5.22
N CYS A 13 3.70 -1.78 4.98
CA CYS A 13 4.47 -1.23 3.87
C CYS A 13 5.50 -0.24 4.43
N ASP A 14 6.62 -0.08 3.75
CA ASP A 14 7.63 0.94 4.08
C ASP A 14 7.21 2.30 3.52
N VAL A 15 6.48 2.31 2.40
CA VAL A 15 5.93 3.52 1.78
C VAL A 15 4.48 3.31 1.35
N LEU A 16 3.64 4.32 1.61
CA LEU A 16 2.27 4.41 1.13
C LEU A 16 2.15 5.58 0.13
N VAL A 17 1.78 5.27 -1.12
CA VAL A 17 1.53 6.25 -2.18
C VAL A 17 0.03 6.41 -2.39
N ILE A 18 -0.47 7.65 -2.35
CA ILE A 18 -1.89 7.97 -2.56
C ILE A 18 -2.03 8.70 -3.90
N GLY A 19 -2.82 8.13 -4.81
CA GLY A 19 -3.01 8.58 -6.19
C GLY A 19 -2.22 7.72 -7.20
N GLY A 20 -2.92 7.13 -8.16
CA GLY A 20 -2.39 6.27 -9.23
C GLY A 20 -2.12 6.98 -10.56
N GLY A 21 -2.19 8.32 -10.59
CA GLY A 21 -1.81 9.12 -11.75
C GLY A 21 -0.31 9.04 -12.08
N PRO A 22 0.17 9.73 -13.14
CA PRO A 22 1.53 9.58 -13.66
C PRO A 22 2.63 9.76 -12.59
N ALA A 23 2.47 10.73 -11.70
CA ALA A 23 3.42 10.95 -10.61
C ALA A 23 3.42 9.81 -9.58
N GLY A 24 2.24 9.36 -9.16
CA GLY A 24 2.11 8.37 -8.09
C GLY A 24 2.52 6.96 -8.53
N SER A 25 2.11 6.52 -9.71
CA SER A 25 2.52 5.23 -10.26
C SER A 25 4.03 5.17 -10.53
N THR A 26 4.61 6.24 -11.07
CA THR A 26 6.07 6.34 -11.29
C THR A 26 6.82 6.31 -9.97
N ALA A 27 6.39 7.09 -8.97
CA ALA A 27 7.03 7.08 -7.65
C ALA A 27 6.97 5.69 -7.00
N ALA A 28 5.80 5.02 -7.07
CA ALA A 28 5.65 3.69 -6.51
C ALA A 28 6.55 2.65 -7.20
N ALA A 29 6.65 2.69 -8.53
CA ALA A 29 7.52 1.81 -9.29
C ALA A 29 8.99 2.01 -8.93
N LEU A 30 9.49 3.25 -8.95
CA LEU A 30 10.88 3.56 -8.62
C LEU A 30 11.25 3.19 -7.18
N LEU A 31 10.32 3.32 -6.23
CA LEU A 31 10.54 2.91 -4.84
C LEU A 31 10.54 1.39 -4.68
N ALA A 32 9.68 0.68 -5.42
CA ALA A 32 9.68 -0.78 -5.45
C ALA A 32 10.97 -1.34 -6.06
N GLU A 33 11.47 -0.74 -7.15
CA GLU A 33 12.76 -1.07 -7.78
C GLU A 33 13.94 -0.91 -6.80
N LYS A 34 13.85 0.05 -5.88
CA LYS A 34 14.83 0.26 -4.79
C LYS A 34 14.67 -0.70 -3.61
N GLY A 35 13.71 -1.63 -3.67
CA GLY A 35 13.49 -2.66 -2.66
C GLY A 35 12.55 -2.26 -1.52
N HIS A 36 11.85 -1.13 -1.61
CA HIS A 36 10.84 -0.76 -0.61
C HIS A 36 9.56 -1.57 -0.81
N ARG A 37 8.90 -1.97 0.29
CA ARG A 37 7.54 -2.51 0.23
C ARG A 37 6.57 -1.35 0.07
N VAL A 38 6.08 -1.15 -1.15
CA VAL A 38 5.19 -0.03 -1.48
C VAL A 38 3.74 -0.49 -1.56
N ALA A 39 2.85 0.26 -0.93
CA ALA A 39 1.42 0.19 -1.17
C ALA A 39 0.97 1.42 -1.96
N LEU A 40 0.30 1.25 -3.10
CA LEU A 40 -0.32 2.33 -3.86
C LEU A 40 -1.84 2.23 -3.74
N LEU A 41 -2.48 3.34 -3.36
CA LEU A 41 -3.94 3.45 -3.27
C LEU A 41 -4.43 4.49 -4.27
N GLU A 42 -5.42 4.11 -5.07
CA GLU A 42 -6.18 5.01 -5.95
C GLU A 42 -7.65 4.83 -5.64
N LYS A 43 -8.45 5.87 -5.88
CA LYS A 43 -9.90 5.76 -5.79
C LYS A 43 -10.39 4.78 -6.85
N ALA A 44 -11.04 3.71 -6.41
CA ALA A 44 -11.85 2.87 -7.29
C ALA A 44 -13.03 3.68 -7.86
N HIS A 45 -13.18 3.64 -9.18
CA HIS A 45 -14.35 4.12 -9.91
C HIS A 45 -14.86 3.00 -10.81
#